data_AF-A0A5C7A9E9-F1
#
_entry.id   AF-A0A5C7A9E9-F1
#
_cell.length_a   1.000
_cell.length_b   1.000
_cell.length_c   1.000
_cell.angle_alpha   90.00
_cell.angle_beta   90.00
_cell.angle_gamma   90.00
#
_symmetry.space_group_name_H-M   'P 1'
#
loop_
_entity.id
_entity.type
_entity.pdbx_description
1 polymer ?
#
loop_
_entity_poly.entity_id
_entity_poly.type
_entity_poly.pdbx_seq_one_letter_code
_entity_poly.pdbx_strand_id
1 'polypeptide(L)'
;MYTVTAILTHKLVLSNVIIERFVEGGLIGMLLILACLLLAVFFTLKAIANLNGEAATFLKYKKLINQAVLLGLVISFANSLMGLIQGFDTLEATGGADPAILAGGIKITLLSPLFGLIVFILGHSATFILSWIRKVEIEEAI
;
A
#
# COMPACT_ATOMS: atom_id res chain seq x y z
N MET A 1 11.80 20.53 29.93
CA MET A 1 11.46 19.11 30.18
C MET A 1 10.03 18.75 29.78
N TYR A 2 9.02 19.61 29.96
CA TYR A 2 7.63 19.32 29.58
C TYR A 2 7.34 19.23 28.06
N THR A 3 8.08 19.97 27.23
CA THR A 3 7.90 19.98 25.77
C THR A 3 8.37 18.69 25.10
N VAL A 4 9.48 18.11 25.57
CA VAL A 4 10.02 16.86 25.01
C VAL A 4 9.10 15.68 25.33
N THR A 5 8.56 15.60 26.55
CA THR A 5 7.60 14.56 26.93
C THR A 5 6.30 14.66 26.16
N ALA A 6 5.77 15.87 25.92
CA ALA A 6 4.56 16.11 25.12
C ALA A 6 4.73 15.75 23.63
N ILE A 7 5.90 16.04 23.04
CA ILE A 7 6.22 15.64 21.67
C ILE A 7 6.38 14.11 21.58
N LEU A 8 6.95 13.49 22.62
CA LEU A 8 7.06 12.03 22.71
C LEU A 8 5.70 11.35 22.83
N THR A 9 4.82 11.82 23.72
CA THR A 9 3.44 11.30 23.83
C THR A 9 2.66 11.52 22.56
N HIS A 10 2.80 12.67 21.89
CA HIS A 10 2.14 12.91 20.61
C HIS A 10 2.64 11.98 19.50
N LYS A 11 3.96 11.73 19.40
CA LYS A 11 4.53 10.73 18.48
C LYS A 11 4.08 9.30 18.82
N LEU A 12 3.99 8.97 20.11
CA LEU A 12 3.54 7.65 20.58
C LEU A 12 2.06 7.43 20.23
N VAL A 13 1.21 8.44 20.46
CA VAL A 13 -0.21 8.43 20.10
C VAL A 13 -0.39 8.30 18.58
N LEU A 14 0.41 9.01 17.78
CA LEU A 14 0.34 8.90 16.32
C LEU A 14 0.73 7.51 15.81
N SER A 15 1.75 6.90 16.41
CA SER A 15 2.16 5.52 16.09
C SER A 15 1.08 4.52 16.46
N ASN A 16 0.44 4.69 17.62
CA ASN A 16 -0.67 3.81 18.04
C ASN A 16 -1.86 3.92 17.10
N VAL A 17 -2.24 5.13 16.67
CA VAL A 17 -3.37 5.33 15.76
C VAL A 17 -3.13 4.66 14.40
N ILE A 18 -1.91 4.76 13.84
CA ILE A 18 -1.61 4.11 12.56
C ILE A 18 -1.66 2.59 12.68
N ILE A 19 -1.13 2.04 13.77
CA ILE A 19 -1.14 0.59 14.01
C ILE A 19 -2.56 0.09 14.26
N GLU A 20 -3.37 0.80 15.04
CA GLU A 20 -4.78 0.46 15.27
C GLU A 20 -5.57 0.44 13.95
N ARG A 21 -5.42 1.49 13.13
CA ARG A 21 -6.03 1.55 11.80
C ARG A 21 -5.53 0.41 10.90
N PHE A 22 -4.23 0.07 10.95
CA PHE A 22 -3.66 -1.03 10.18
C PHE A 22 -4.23 -2.40 10.61
N VAL A 23 -4.41 -2.63 11.92
CA VAL A 23 -5.00 -3.87 12.45
C VAL A 23 -6.48 -3.95 12.10
N GLU A 24 -7.21 -2.83 12.14
CA GLU A 24 -8.63 -2.75 11.80
C GLU A 24 -8.92 -3.15 10.35
N GLY A 25 -8.11 -2.71 9.38
CA GLY A 25 -8.35 -3.03 7.96
C GLY A 25 -7.99 -4.47 7.55
N GLY A 26 -7.69 -5.35 8.50
CA GLY A 26 -7.49 -6.78 8.29
C GLY A 26 -6.01 -7.17 8.20
N LEU A 27 -5.55 -7.95 9.19
CA LEU A 27 -4.14 -8.35 9.35
C LEU A 27 -3.56 -9.00 8.09
N ILE A 28 -4.28 -9.94 7.46
CA ILE A 28 -3.76 -10.73 6.34
C ILE A 28 -3.56 -9.85 5.10
N GLY A 29 -4.58 -9.07 4.71
CA GLY A 29 -4.49 -8.18 3.55
C GLY A 29 -3.43 -7.11 3.75
N MET A 30 -3.40 -6.49 4.92
CA MET A 30 -2.45 -5.43 5.28
C MET A 30 -0.99 -5.91 5.29
N LEU A 31 -0.71 -7.11 5.83
CA LEU A 31 0.64 -7.71 5.79
C LEU A 31 1.09 -8.04 4.38
N LEU A 32 0.17 -8.51 3.53
CA LEU A 32 0.48 -8.85 2.15
C LEU A 32 0.83 -7.60 1.31
N ILE A 33 0.11 -6.49 1.53
CA ILE A 33 0.43 -5.17 0.95
C ILE A 33 1.81 -4.71 1.41
N LEU A 34 2.12 -4.84 2.70
CA LEU A 34 3.42 -4.47 3.26
C LEU A 34 4.55 -5.31 2.66
N ALA A 35 4.33 -6.62 2.46
CA ALA A 35 5.30 -7.49 1.81
C ALA A 35 5.57 -7.05 0.36
N CYS A 36 4.52 -6.71 -0.41
CA CYS A 36 4.67 -6.14 -1.75
C CYS A 36 5.44 -4.82 -1.75
N LEU A 37 5.20 -3.93 -0.77
CA LEU A 37 5.93 -2.68 -0.60
C LEU A 37 7.43 -2.92 -0.35
N LEU A 38 7.77 -3.80 0.60
CA LEU A 38 9.17 -4.13 0.91
C LEU A 38 9.90 -4.68 -0.31
N LEU A 39 9.21 -5.52 -1.10
CA LEU A 39 9.75 -6.12 -2.32
C LEU A 39 9.97 -5.06 -3.42
N ALA A 40 9.04 -4.11 -3.57
CA ALA A 40 9.19 -2.97 -4.47
C ALA A 40 10.34 -2.04 -4.06
N VAL A 41 10.48 -1.74 -2.76
CA VAL A 41 11.59 -0.94 -2.22
C VAL A 41 12.93 -1.64 -2.46
N PHE A 42 13.01 -2.94 -2.19
CA PHE A 42 14.21 -3.74 -2.42
C PHE A 42 14.67 -3.68 -3.90
N PHE A 43 13.74 -3.90 -4.84
CA PHE A 43 14.08 -3.80 -6.26
C PHE A 43 14.42 -2.38 -6.69
N THR A 44 13.78 -1.36 -6.11
CA THR A 44 14.11 0.05 -6.38
C THR A 44 15.55 0.36 -5.97
N LEU A 45 15.96 -0.06 -4.77
CA LEU A 45 17.35 0.09 -4.32
C LEU A 45 18.33 -0.66 -5.22
N LYS A 46 17.99 -1.89 -5.62
CA LYS A 46 18.82 -2.70 -6.53
C LYS A 46 18.92 -2.08 -7.94
N ALA A 47 17.87 -1.41 -8.40
CA ALA A 47 17.84 -0.73 -9.69
C ALA A 47 18.67 0.57 -9.66
N ILE A 48 18.64 1.30 -8.54
CA ILE A 48 19.52 2.47 -8.31
C ILE A 48 20.99 2.04 -8.24
N ALA A 49 21.30 0.95 -7.53
CA ALA A 49 22.68 0.44 -7.45
C ALA A 49 23.23 -0.02 -8.82
N ASN A 50 22.36 -0.48 -9.73
CA ASN A 50 22.72 -0.92 -11.08
C ASN A 50 22.48 0.15 -12.17
N LEU A 51 22.49 1.45 -11.83
CA LEU A 51 22.24 2.54 -12.79
C LEU A 51 23.22 2.55 -13.96
N ASN A 52 24.50 2.21 -13.73
CA ASN A 52 25.55 2.17 -14.75
C ASN A 52 25.76 0.76 -15.36
N GLY A 53 24.94 -0.22 -14.95
CA GLY A 53 25.04 -1.61 -15.43
C GLY A 53 24.27 -1.84 -16.74
N GLU A 54 24.10 -3.10 -17.13
CA GLU A 54 23.39 -3.52 -18.34
C GLU A 54 21.92 -3.02 -18.37
N ALA A 55 21.48 -2.49 -19.53
CA ALA A 55 20.14 -1.92 -19.71
C ALA A 55 19.01 -2.95 -19.55
N ALA A 56 19.20 -4.16 -20.07
CA ALA A 56 18.23 -5.24 -19.94
C ALA A 56 17.93 -5.59 -18.47
N THR A 57 18.98 -5.59 -17.63
CA THR A 57 18.84 -5.87 -16.19
C THR A 57 18.08 -4.75 -15.47
N PHE A 58 18.30 -3.50 -15.83
CA PHE A 58 17.58 -2.36 -15.24
C PHE A 58 16.11 -2.33 -15.63
N LEU A 59 15.79 -2.56 -16.91
CA LEU A 59 14.40 -2.66 -17.37
C LEU A 59 13.65 -3.80 -16.68
N LYS A 60 14.32 -4.94 -16.46
CA LYS A 60 13.77 -6.05 -15.68
C LYS A 60 13.39 -5.63 -14.26
N TYR A 61 14.26 -4.90 -13.55
CA TYR A 61 13.94 -4.40 -12.21
C TYR A 61 12.82 -3.37 -12.21
N LYS A 62 12.81 -2.42 -13.16
CA LYS A 62 11.71 -1.46 -13.32
C LYS A 62 10.35 -2.16 -13.53
N LYS A 63 10.32 -3.19 -14.39
CA LYS A 63 9.12 -4.01 -14.63
C LYS A 63 8.67 -4.74 -13.37
N LEU A 64 9.60 -5.37 -12.64
CA LEU A 64 9.32 -6.07 -11.38
C LEU A 64 8.76 -5.13 -10.31
N ILE A 65 9.27 -3.90 -10.19
CA ILE A 65 8.74 -2.88 -9.27
C ILE A 65 7.30 -2.55 -9.64
N ASN A 66 7.03 -2.19 -10.90
CA ASN A 66 5.67 -1.85 -11.34
C ASN A 66 4.69 -3.02 -11.13
N GLN A 67 5.11 -4.26 -11.39
CA GLN A 67 4.29 -5.45 -11.14
C GLN A 67 4.03 -5.67 -9.64
N ALA A 68 5.04 -5.55 -8.78
CA ALA A 68 4.87 -5.71 -7.34
C ALA A 68 3.93 -4.65 -6.74
N VAL A 69 4.05 -3.41 -7.21
CA VAL A 69 3.25 -2.27 -6.76
C VAL A 69 1.80 -2.39 -7.24
N LEU A 70 1.58 -2.80 -8.49
CA LEU A 70 0.24 -3.12 -9.01
C LEU A 70 -0.40 -4.30 -8.28
N LEU A 71 0.36 -5.36 -7.99
CA LEU A 71 -0.13 -6.50 -7.21
C LEU A 71 -0.57 -6.05 -5.81
N GLY A 72 0.25 -5.24 -5.13
CA GLY A 72 -0.11 -4.65 -3.84
C GLY A 72 -1.42 -3.88 -3.89
N LEU A 73 -1.63 -3.06 -4.93
CA LEU A 73 -2.88 -2.33 -5.14
C LEU A 73 -4.08 -3.28 -5.33
N VAL A 74 -3.98 -4.26 -6.22
CA VAL A 74 -5.07 -5.21 -6.50
C VAL A 74 -5.43 -6.02 -5.25
N ILE A 75 -4.44 -6.47 -4.48
CA ILE A 75 -4.64 -7.18 -3.21
C ILE A 75 -5.38 -6.30 -2.19
N SER A 76 -5.07 -5.01 -2.16
CA SER A 76 -5.73 -4.05 -1.27
C SER A 76 -7.22 -3.89 -1.57
N PHE A 77 -7.57 -3.85 -2.85
CA PHE A 77 -8.96 -3.83 -3.31
C PHE A 77 -9.66 -5.17 -3.02
N ALA A 78 -9.00 -6.30 -3.26
CA ALA A 78 -9.54 -7.62 -2.94
C ALA A 78 -9.87 -7.76 -1.45
N ASN A 79 -8.96 -7.34 -0.56
CA ASN A 79 -9.19 -7.35 0.88
C ASN A 79 -10.36 -6.45 1.31
N SER A 80 -10.51 -5.28 0.66
CA SER A 80 -11.65 -4.38 0.88
C SER A 80 -12.98 -5.05 0.51
N LEU A 81 -13.04 -5.68 -0.66
CA LEU A 81 -14.23 -6.38 -1.14
C LEU A 81 -14.62 -7.53 -0.21
N MET A 82 -13.64 -8.30 0.30
CA MET A 82 -13.91 -9.34 1.29
C MET A 82 -14.53 -8.78 2.58
N GLY A 83 -14.02 -7.66 3.09
CA GLY A 83 -14.60 -7.03 4.28
C GLY A 83 -15.99 -6.41 4.04
N LEU A 84 -16.25 -5.90 2.82
CA LEU A 84 -17.58 -5.43 2.42
C LEU A 84 -18.59 -6.58 2.36
N ILE A 85 -18.20 -7.72 1.78
CA ILE A 85 -19.04 -8.93 1.74
C ILE A 85 -19.38 -9.37 3.16
N GLN A 86 -18.40 -9.48 4.06
CA GLN A 86 -18.64 -9.83 5.47
C GLN A 86 -19.58 -8.84 6.18
N GLY A 87 -19.47 -7.55 5.88
CA GLY A 87 -20.36 -6.52 6.40
C GLY A 87 -21.81 -6.69 5.92
N PHE A 88 -21.99 -7.00 4.63
CA PHE A 88 -23.31 -7.25 4.06
C PHE A 88 -23.91 -8.60 4.49
N ASP A 89 -23.10 -9.66 4.61
CA ASP A 89 -23.55 -10.95 5.14
C ASP A 89 -24.10 -10.81 6.57
N THR A 90 -23.43 -9.99 7.38
CA THR A 90 -23.88 -9.68 8.75
C THR A 90 -25.21 -8.91 8.73
N LEU A 91 -25.37 -7.95 7.81
CA LEU A 91 -26.59 -7.18 7.60
C LEU A 91 -27.76 -8.08 7.18
N GLU A 92 -27.53 -9.00 6.24
CA GLU A 92 -28.51 -9.98 5.77
C GLU A 92 -28.96 -10.90 6.90
N ALA A 93 -28.02 -11.44 7.68
CA ALA A 93 -28.30 -12.37 8.77
C ALA A 93 -29.08 -11.76 9.94
N THR A 94 -28.94 -10.46 10.21
CA THR A 94 -29.64 -9.77 11.31
C THR A 94 -30.99 -9.17 10.89
N GLY A 95 -31.33 -9.12 9.60
CA GLY A 95 -32.61 -8.61 9.10
C GLY A 95 -32.84 -7.10 9.36
N GLY A 96 -31.79 -6.38 9.77
CA GLY A 96 -31.86 -4.99 10.21
C GLY A 96 -30.74 -4.65 11.19
N ALA A 97 -29.50 -4.57 10.72
CA ALA A 97 -28.42 -4.01 11.53
C ALA A 97 -28.67 -2.51 11.74
N ASP A 98 -28.34 -2.01 12.93
CA ASP A 98 -28.26 -0.56 13.17
C ASP A 98 -27.33 0.04 12.09
N PRO A 99 -27.80 1.00 11.26
CA PRO A 99 -27.00 1.64 10.22
C PRO A 99 -25.64 2.14 10.72
N ALA A 100 -25.52 2.47 12.01
CA ALA A 100 -24.26 2.86 12.63
C ALA A 100 -23.19 1.76 12.60
N ILE A 101 -23.57 0.48 12.76
CA ILE A 101 -22.65 -0.65 12.76
C ILE A 101 -22.15 -0.94 11.34
N LEU A 102 -23.06 -0.90 10.36
CA LEU A 102 -22.71 -1.09 8.95
C LEU A 102 -21.80 0.04 8.44
N ALA A 103 -22.09 1.30 8.80
CA ALA A 103 -21.27 2.45 8.45
C ALA A 103 -19.85 2.35 9.03
N GLY A 104 -19.71 1.80 10.25
CA GLY A 104 -18.42 1.50 10.86
C GLY A 104 -17.62 0.47 10.06
N GLY A 105 -18.25 -0.63 9.66
CA GLY A 105 -17.62 -1.68 8.84
C GLY A 105 -17.14 -1.15 7.48
N ILE A 106 -17.99 -0.42 6.77
CA ILE A 106 -17.64 0.17 5.46
C ILE A 106 -16.49 1.18 5.58
N LYS A 107 -16.44 1.97 6.66
CA LYS A 107 -15.30 2.87 6.90
C LYS A 107 -13.97 2.11 7.01
N ILE A 108 -13.98 0.97 7.69
CA ILE A 108 -12.78 0.15 7.91
C ILE A 108 -12.33 -0.51 6.59
N THR A 109 -13.26 -0.97 5.76
CA THR A 109 -12.92 -1.61 4.48
C THR A 109 -12.27 -0.64 3.48
N LEU A 110 -12.62 0.65 3.54
CA LEU A 110 -12.01 1.70 2.70
C LEU A 110 -10.57 2.03 3.11
N LEU A 111 -10.16 1.65 4.31
CA LEU A 111 -8.81 1.90 4.79
C LEU A 111 -7.76 1.03 4.05
N SER A 112 -8.12 -0.20 3.68
CA SER A 112 -7.25 -1.11 2.94
C SER A 112 -6.87 -0.58 1.54
N PRO A 113 -7.82 -0.18 0.66
CA PRO A 113 -7.50 0.46 -0.61
C PRO A 113 -6.73 1.76 -0.47
N LEU A 114 -6.98 2.54 0.59
CA LEU A 114 -6.24 3.78 0.84
C LEU A 114 -4.76 3.50 1.07
N PHE A 115 -4.43 2.50 1.90
CA PHE A 115 -3.05 2.06 2.09
C PHE A 115 -2.44 1.53 0.79
N GLY A 116 -3.16 0.70 0.04
CA GLY A 116 -2.74 0.19 -1.26
C GLY A 116 -2.43 1.29 -2.27
N LEU A 117 -3.27 2.33 -2.31
CA LEU A 117 -3.11 3.47 -3.19
C LEU A 117 -1.89 4.31 -2.81
N ILE A 118 -1.63 4.52 -1.51
CA ILE A 118 -0.42 5.20 -1.04
C ILE A 118 0.83 4.42 -1.47
N VAL A 119 0.84 3.10 -1.26
CA VAL A 119 1.93 2.22 -1.72
C VAL A 119 2.09 2.31 -3.24
N PHE A 120 0.98 2.33 -3.97
CA PHE A 120 0.97 2.47 -5.43
C PHE A 120 1.62 3.78 -5.88
N ILE A 121 1.17 4.90 -5.34
CA ILE A 121 1.68 6.23 -5.69
C ILE A 121 3.17 6.33 -5.37
N LEU A 122 3.60 5.86 -4.19
CA LEU A 122 5.02 5.91 -3.79
C LEU A 122 5.90 5.05 -4.70
N GLY A 123 5.49 3.81 -4.97
CA GLY A 123 6.23 2.90 -5.85
C GLY A 123 6.28 3.37 -7.31
N HIS A 124 5.15 3.86 -7.82
CA HIS A 124 5.06 4.38 -9.19
C HIS A 124 5.84 5.69 -9.36
N SER A 125 5.84 6.56 -8.34
CA SER A 125 6.67 7.77 -8.32
C SER A 125 8.15 7.43 -8.32
N ALA A 126 8.57 6.39 -7.59
CA ALA A 126 9.95 5.93 -7.59
C ALA A 126 10.39 5.41 -8.96
N THR A 127 9.57 4.61 -9.65
CA THR A 127 9.89 4.14 -11.01
C THR A 127 9.86 5.26 -12.05
N PHE A 128 9.01 6.26 -11.87
CA PHE A 128 9.01 7.48 -12.68
C PHE A 128 10.34 8.24 -12.55
N ILE A 129 10.80 8.54 -11.34
CA ILE A 129 12.09 9.22 -11.08
C ILE A 129 13.25 8.40 -11.65
N LEU A 130 13.23 7.08 -11.47
CA LEU A 130 14.26 6.19 -11.97
C LEU A 130 14.37 6.23 -13.50
N SER A 131 13.23 6.42 -14.19
CA SER A 131 13.15 6.59 -15.64
C SER A 131 13.64 7.95 -16.12
N TRP A 132 13.61 8.98 -15.27
CA TRP A 132 14.22 10.28 -15.58
C TRP A 132 15.74 10.26 -15.42
N ILE A 133 16.26 9.59 -14.37
CA ILE A 133 17.70 9.50 -14.11
C ILE A 133 18.40 8.71 -15.20
N ARG A 134 17.85 7.56 -15.53
CA ARG A 134 18.37 6.71 -16.59
C ARG A 134 17.47 6.91 -17.79
N LYS A 135 17.91 7.76 -18.72
CA LYS A 135 17.28 8.03 -20.03
C LYS A 135 17.32 6.79 -20.95
N VAL A 136 17.04 5.62 -20.40
CA VAL A 136 16.84 4.36 -21.13
C VAL A 136 15.44 4.44 -21.73
N GLU A 137 15.47 4.86 -22.99
CA GLU A 137 14.52 4.64 -24.08
C GLU A 137 13.05 4.97 -23.81
N ILE A 138 12.70 6.19 -24.23
CA ILE A 138 11.55 6.35 -25.13
C ILE A 138 11.96 5.67 -26.45
N GLU A 139 11.76 4.35 -26.61
CA GLU A 139 11.79 3.66 -27.91
C GLU A 139 11.28 2.21 -27.78
N GLU A 140 10.08 1.99 -27.23
CA GLU A 140 9.28 0.79 -27.58
C GLU A 140 7.79 1.18 -27.67
N ALA A 141 7.53 2.19 -28.50
CA ALA A 141 6.19 2.49 -28.99
C ALA A 141 6.28 2.94 -30.45
N ILE A 142 6.75 2.02 -31.30
CA ILE A 142 6.22 1.86 -32.66
C ILE A 142 5.29 0.66 -32.60
#